data_AF-A0A839TG44-F1
#
_entry.id   AF-A0A839TG44-F1
#
_cell.length_a   1.000
_cell.length_b   1.000
_cell.length_c   1.000
_cell.angle_alpha   90.00
_cell.angle_beta   90.00
_cell.angle_gamma   90.00
#
_symmetry.space_group_name_H-M   'P 1'
#
loop_
_entity.id
_entity.type
_entity.pdbx_description
1 polymer ?
#
loop_
_entity_poly.entity_id
_entity_poly.type
_entity_poly.pdbx_seq_one_letter_code
_entity_poly.pdbx_strand_id
1 'polypeptide(L)'
;MKLNRRIGFTLAAGLMGASLLAAAAGAAPAGSAAAPVQVPAQAVEKVVVTDATKISKLNHTSVTPLIIEAEKRYFYALGGGKGLGDTFEINGRQYRYLSDDIGTREKLMDYLKSVYTEKAAAYFVDKYFISHDGRLAQQNADGGNILEFDKATAKLLSMTDTQRVYKLSVPYPEHLQGPAYVTVKFEKVGQFWRVGTAPHAIF
;
A
#
# COMPACT_ATOMS: atom_id res chain seq x y z
N MET A 1 -59.66 -9.73 28.33
CA MET A 1 -59.84 -8.27 28.11
C MET A 1 -59.02 -7.86 26.88
N LYS A 2 -59.71 -7.25 25.90
CA LYS A 2 -59.27 -6.43 24.73
C LYS A 2 -57.89 -6.77 24.10
N LEU A 3 -57.77 -7.46 22.95
CA LEU A 3 -58.31 -7.30 21.58
C LEU A 3 -57.69 -6.14 20.76
N ASN A 4 -57.09 -6.52 19.61
CA ASN A 4 -56.97 -5.86 18.29
C ASN A 4 -55.54 -5.57 17.80
N ARG A 5 -55.15 -5.75 16.53
CA ARG A 5 -55.64 -6.43 15.28
C ARG A 5 -54.50 -6.14 14.26
N ARG A 6 -53.79 -7.11 13.65
CA ARG A 6 -54.09 -7.79 12.35
C ARG A 6 -54.36 -6.79 11.20
N ILE A 7 -53.56 -6.70 10.13
CA ILE A 7 -53.52 -7.46 8.84
C ILE A 7 -52.68 -6.55 7.91
N GLY A 8 -51.78 -6.93 6.99
CA GLY A 8 -51.72 -8.03 6.04
C GLY A 8 -51.94 -7.51 4.60
N PHE A 9 -51.17 -8.05 3.66
CA PHE A 9 -51.51 -8.33 2.25
C PHE A 9 -51.10 -7.42 1.05
N THR A 10 -50.34 -8.07 0.15
CA THR A 10 -50.35 -8.11 -1.34
C THR A 10 -49.79 -6.99 -2.24
N LEU A 11 -48.70 -7.37 -2.93
CA LEU A 11 -48.50 -7.46 -4.39
C LEU A 11 -49.44 -6.69 -5.34
N ALA A 12 -48.85 -5.89 -6.25
CA ALA A 12 -49.37 -5.69 -7.61
C ALA A 12 -48.23 -5.30 -8.58
N ALA A 13 -48.17 -6.01 -9.71
CA ALA A 13 -47.40 -5.68 -10.90
C ALA A 13 -48.26 -4.84 -11.86
N GLY A 14 -47.63 -4.06 -12.75
CA GLY A 14 -48.25 -3.47 -13.93
C GLY A 14 -47.30 -2.46 -14.60
N LEU A 15 -46.68 -2.78 -15.75
CA LEU A 15 -47.18 -2.72 -17.14
C LEU A 15 -47.10 -1.31 -17.77
N MET A 16 -46.23 -1.26 -18.80
CA MET A 16 -46.21 -0.47 -20.04
C MET A 16 -46.91 0.90 -20.11
N GLY A 17 -46.17 1.86 -20.68
CA GLY A 17 -46.74 3.01 -21.36
C GLY A 17 -45.72 3.66 -22.30
N ALA A 18 -45.73 3.27 -23.58
CA ALA A 18 -45.13 4.04 -24.65
C ALA A 18 -46.08 5.19 -25.02
N SER A 19 -45.55 6.38 -25.28
CA SER A 19 -46.31 7.48 -25.90
C SER A 19 -45.38 8.34 -26.76
N LEU A 20 -45.58 8.27 -28.07
CA LEU A 20 -45.09 9.19 -29.09
C LEU A 20 -46.23 10.18 -29.41
N LEU A 21 -45.95 11.49 -29.41
CA LEU A 21 -46.18 12.48 -30.49
C LEU A 21 -46.46 13.94 -30.01
N ALA A 22 -45.69 14.83 -30.65
CA ALA A 22 -46.04 16.14 -31.21
C ALA A 22 -46.13 17.42 -30.32
N ALA A 23 -45.05 18.21 -30.43
CA ALA A 23 -44.97 19.62 -30.84
C ALA A 23 -45.92 20.69 -30.27
N ALA A 24 -45.33 21.64 -29.53
CA ALA A 24 -45.65 23.07 -29.64
C ALA A 24 -44.39 23.91 -29.35
N ALA A 25 -44.20 24.95 -30.16
CA ALA A 25 -43.00 25.77 -30.28
C ALA A 25 -42.72 26.63 -29.05
N GLY A 26 -41.42 26.76 -28.73
CA GLY A 26 -40.89 27.70 -27.73
C GLY A 26 -39.37 27.67 -27.77
N ALA A 27 -38.79 28.56 -28.57
CA ALA A 27 -37.34 28.70 -28.73
C ALA A 27 -36.71 29.35 -27.50
N ALA A 28 -35.82 28.62 -26.83
CA ALA A 28 -34.76 29.15 -25.98
C ALA A 28 -33.53 28.23 -26.13
N PRO A 29 -32.29 28.76 -26.22
CA PRO A 29 -31.14 27.97 -26.62
C PRO A 29 -30.77 26.97 -25.52
N ALA A 30 -30.81 25.69 -25.86
CA ALA A 30 -30.29 24.63 -25.03
C ALA A 30 -28.78 24.83 -24.85
N GLY A 31 -28.37 25.15 -23.63
CA GLY A 31 -26.99 24.94 -23.19
C GLY A 31 -26.66 23.47 -23.39
N SER A 32 -25.69 23.21 -24.25
CA SER A 32 -25.17 21.88 -24.53
C SER A 32 -24.73 21.24 -23.21
N ALA A 33 -25.50 20.26 -22.73
CA ALA A 33 -25.03 19.34 -21.71
C ALA A 33 -23.93 18.50 -22.36
N ALA A 34 -22.68 18.90 -22.13
CA ALA A 34 -21.52 18.15 -22.53
C ALA A 34 -21.64 16.72 -21.97
N ALA A 35 -21.65 15.74 -22.87
CA ALA A 35 -21.52 14.34 -22.52
C ALA A 35 -20.28 14.15 -21.61
N PRO A 36 -20.32 13.23 -20.63
CA PRO A 36 -19.15 12.93 -19.83
C PRO A 36 -18.05 12.45 -20.76
N VAL A 37 -16.98 13.25 -20.87
CA VAL A 37 -15.77 12.89 -21.58
C VAL A 37 -15.21 11.67 -20.87
N GLN A 38 -15.44 10.49 -21.45
CA GLN A 38 -14.74 9.28 -21.07
C GLN A 38 -13.27 9.55 -21.33
N VAL A 39 -12.50 9.75 -20.25
CA VAL A 39 -11.03 9.79 -20.34
C VAL A 39 -10.64 8.44 -20.92
N PRO A 40 -10.08 8.39 -22.15
CA PRO A 40 -9.68 7.14 -22.74
C PRO A 40 -8.67 6.49 -21.80
N ALA A 41 -8.85 5.19 -21.53
CA ALA A 41 -7.89 4.40 -20.78
C ALA A 41 -6.54 4.54 -21.48
N GLN A 42 -5.70 5.45 -20.99
CA GLN A 42 -4.37 5.68 -21.53
C GLN A 42 -3.67 4.33 -21.50
N ALA A 43 -3.19 3.89 -22.66
CA ALA A 43 -2.43 2.65 -22.79
C ALA A 43 -1.28 2.71 -21.78
N VAL A 44 -1.42 1.98 -20.67
CA VAL A 44 -0.49 2.13 -19.58
C VAL A 44 0.80 1.45 -20.00
N GLU A 45 1.82 2.26 -20.22
CA GLU A 45 3.13 1.78 -20.59
C GLU A 45 3.62 0.74 -19.57
N LYS A 46 3.84 -0.49 -20.04
CA LYS A 46 4.37 -1.58 -19.22
C LYS A 46 5.83 -1.26 -18.89
N VAL A 47 6.12 -0.95 -17.63
CA VAL A 47 7.49 -0.73 -17.17
C VAL A 47 8.07 -2.08 -16.78
N VAL A 48 9.10 -2.53 -17.51
CA VAL A 48 9.84 -3.75 -17.15
C VAL A 48 10.82 -3.39 -16.05
N VAL A 49 10.61 -3.95 -14.85
CA VAL A 49 11.50 -3.73 -13.70
C VAL A 49 12.54 -4.84 -13.65
N THR A 50 13.80 -4.50 -13.92
CA THR A 50 14.95 -5.41 -13.77
C THR A 50 15.65 -5.25 -12.42
N ASP A 51 15.62 -4.04 -11.86
CA ASP A 51 16.15 -3.69 -10.55
C ASP A 51 15.14 -2.80 -9.81
N ALA A 52 14.50 -3.35 -8.77
CA ALA A 52 13.49 -2.65 -7.99
C ALA A 52 14.07 -1.44 -7.23
N THR A 53 15.38 -1.36 -7.03
CA THR A 53 16.04 -0.20 -6.38
C THR A 53 16.28 0.97 -7.34
N LYS A 54 16.12 0.76 -8.65
CA LYS A 54 16.40 1.74 -9.72
C LYS A 54 15.18 2.07 -10.59
N ILE A 55 14.00 2.12 -9.98
CA ILE A 55 12.76 2.48 -10.70
C ILE A 55 12.72 4.00 -10.91
N SER A 56 12.91 4.47 -12.15
CA SER A 56 12.81 5.89 -12.51
C SER A 56 11.38 6.33 -12.87
N LYS A 57 10.55 5.39 -13.30
CA LYS A 57 9.13 5.59 -13.63
C LYS A 57 8.26 4.67 -12.78
N LEU A 58 7.58 5.25 -11.80
CA LEU A 58 6.57 4.55 -11.03
C LEU A 58 5.28 4.43 -11.88
N ASN A 59 4.56 3.32 -11.80
CA ASN A 59 3.19 3.13 -12.28
C ASN A 59 2.62 1.85 -11.67
N HIS A 60 1.42 1.40 -12.07
CA HIS A 60 0.82 0.20 -11.47
C HIS A 60 1.64 -1.09 -11.73
N THR A 61 2.47 -1.15 -12.78
CA THR A 61 3.34 -2.31 -13.06
C THR A 61 4.65 -2.30 -12.27
N SER A 62 5.15 -1.11 -11.89
CA SER A 62 6.41 -0.99 -11.14
C SER A 62 6.23 -0.78 -9.63
N VAL A 63 5.02 -0.45 -9.16
CA VAL A 63 4.69 -0.35 -7.73
C VAL A 63 4.87 -1.69 -7.02
N THR A 64 4.29 -2.77 -7.54
CA THR A 64 4.35 -4.09 -6.87
C THR A 64 5.79 -4.60 -6.72
N PRO A 65 6.65 -4.59 -7.76
CA PRO A 65 8.06 -4.95 -7.60
C PRO A 65 8.81 -4.13 -6.54
N LEU A 66 8.54 -2.82 -6.45
CA LEU A 66 9.16 -1.96 -5.42
C LEU A 66 8.70 -2.36 -4.01
N ILE A 67 7.42 -2.70 -3.84
CA ILE A 67 6.87 -3.14 -2.57
C ILE A 67 7.42 -4.50 -2.14
N ILE A 68 7.58 -5.45 -3.07
CA ILE A 68 8.19 -6.76 -2.78
C ILE A 68 9.64 -6.58 -2.31
N GLU A 69 10.43 -5.74 -2.98
CA GLU A 69 11.81 -5.49 -2.53
C GLU A 69 11.83 -4.75 -1.18
N ALA A 70 10.88 -3.84 -0.93
CA ALA A 70 10.71 -3.16 0.35
C ALA A 70 10.35 -4.14 1.49
N GLU A 71 9.46 -5.09 1.24
CA GLU A 71 9.06 -6.17 2.14
C GLU A 71 10.27 -7.06 2.50
N LYS A 72 11.00 -7.51 1.48
CA LYS A 72 12.21 -8.32 1.65
C LYS A 72 13.22 -7.63 2.58
N ARG A 73 13.46 -6.33 2.37
CA ARG A 73 14.39 -5.55 3.22
C ARG A 73 13.88 -5.36 4.64
N TYR A 74 12.57 -5.18 4.81
CA TYR A 74 11.95 -5.10 6.12
C TYR A 74 12.15 -6.40 6.91
N PHE A 75 11.79 -7.54 6.32
CA PHE A 75 11.94 -8.84 6.99
C PHE A 75 13.40 -9.25 7.17
N TYR A 76 14.30 -8.84 6.27
CA TYR A 76 15.74 -9.02 6.47
C TYR A 76 16.24 -8.25 7.70
N ALA A 77 15.85 -6.98 7.83
CA ALA A 77 16.21 -6.15 8.98
C ALA A 77 15.61 -6.69 10.29
N LEU A 78 14.32 -7.02 10.30
CA LEU A 78 13.66 -7.64 11.45
C LEU A 78 14.18 -9.05 11.74
N GLY A 79 14.72 -9.76 10.75
CA GLY A 79 15.37 -11.06 10.95
C GLY A 79 16.72 -10.96 11.65
N GLY A 80 17.26 -9.75 11.82
CA GLY A 80 18.63 -9.54 12.32
C GLY A 80 19.70 -9.66 11.23
N GLY A 81 19.32 -9.79 9.96
CA GLY A 81 20.21 -9.88 8.81
C GLY A 81 20.75 -11.29 8.51
N LYS A 82 22.05 -11.40 8.19
CA LYS A 82 22.75 -12.66 7.89
C LYS A 82 22.98 -13.48 9.15
N GLY A 83 21.97 -14.25 9.53
CA GLY A 83 22.05 -15.20 10.63
C GLY A 83 21.64 -14.63 11.98
N LEU A 84 21.75 -15.46 13.01
CA LEU A 84 21.38 -15.10 14.38
C LEU A 84 22.58 -14.44 15.07
N GLY A 85 22.43 -13.17 15.45
CA GLY A 85 23.43 -12.47 16.26
C GLY A 85 23.37 -12.87 17.73
N ASP A 86 24.42 -12.52 18.47
CA ASP A 86 24.49 -12.77 19.91
C ASP A 86 23.32 -12.10 20.63
N THR A 87 22.87 -12.71 21.73
CA THR A 87 21.77 -12.19 22.54
C THR A 87 22.27 -11.63 23.86
N PHE A 88 21.50 -10.70 24.42
CA PHE A 88 21.72 -10.14 25.75
C PHE A 88 20.39 -9.73 26.37
N GLU A 89 20.41 -9.36 27.65
CA GLU A 89 19.22 -8.98 28.38
C GLU A 89 19.32 -7.55 28.93
N ILE A 90 18.26 -6.77 28.77
CA ILE A 90 18.07 -5.47 29.44
C ILE A 90 16.69 -5.49 30.08
N ASN A 91 16.62 -5.26 31.39
CA ASN A 91 15.36 -5.14 32.14
C ASN A 91 14.39 -6.31 31.90
N GLY A 92 14.86 -7.57 31.93
CA GLY A 92 14.00 -8.74 31.71
C GLY A 92 13.59 -8.98 30.26
N ARG A 93 14.13 -8.23 29.29
CA ARG A 93 13.84 -8.38 27.86
C ARG A 93 15.09 -8.87 27.14
N GLN A 94 14.94 -9.94 26.37
CA GLN A 94 16.00 -10.45 25.51
C GLN A 94 16.07 -9.64 24.22
N TYR A 95 17.29 -9.25 23.87
CA TYR A 95 17.65 -8.58 22.63
C TYR A 95 18.61 -9.46 21.84
N ARG A 96 18.65 -9.25 20.53
CA ARG A 96 19.64 -9.84 19.62
C ARG A 96 20.36 -8.74 18.85
N TYR A 97 21.66 -8.88 18.68
CA TYR A 97 22.41 -8.03 17.77
C TYR A 97 22.07 -8.33 16.32
N LEU A 98 22.20 -7.31 15.48
CA LEU A 98 22.14 -7.42 14.03
C LEU A 98 23.48 -7.95 13.49
N SER A 99 23.42 -8.64 12.36
CA SER A 99 24.60 -9.09 11.62
C SER A 99 25.43 -7.92 11.11
N ASP A 100 26.72 -8.12 10.92
CA ASP A 100 27.70 -7.04 10.67
C ASP A 100 27.41 -6.18 9.44
N ASP A 101 26.71 -6.70 8.43
CA ASP A 101 26.34 -5.97 7.22
C ASP A 101 25.26 -4.90 7.45
N ILE A 102 24.46 -5.03 8.52
CA ILE A 102 23.45 -4.05 8.95
C ILE A 102 23.59 -3.67 10.43
N GLY A 103 24.69 -4.10 11.07
CA GLY A 103 24.89 -4.06 12.52
C GLY A 103 25.15 -2.67 13.11
N THR A 104 25.13 -1.61 12.30
CA THR A 104 25.21 -0.23 12.77
C THR A 104 24.07 0.59 12.16
N ARG A 105 23.71 1.70 12.80
CA ARG A 105 22.65 2.59 12.29
C ARG A 105 22.93 3.05 10.87
N GLU A 106 24.17 3.43 10.58
CA GLU A 106 24.60 3.83 9.24
C GLU A 106 24.40 2.72 8.22
N LYS A 107 24.91 1.51 8.49
CA LYS A 107 24.79 0.37 7.58
C LYS A 107 23.33 -0.03 7.32
N LEU A 108 22.50 -0.07 8.36
CA LEU A 108 21.08 -0.38 8.21
C LEU A 108 20.34 0.73 7.45
N MET A 109 20.65 1.99 7.72
CA MET A 109 20.08 3.11 6.98
C MET A 109 20.44 3.06 5.49
N ASP A 110 21.70 2.80 5.15
CA ASP A 110 22.14 2.66 3.77
C ASP A 110 21.46 1.49 3.07
N TYR A 111 21.33 0.36 3.77
CA TYR A 111 20.59 -0.79 3.29
C TYR A 111 19.12 -0.46 3.01
N LEU A 112 18.43 0.28 3.87
CA LEU A 112 17.01 0.62 3.68
C LEU A 112 16.79 1.73 2.65
N LYS A 113 17.68 2.73 2.57
CA LYS A 113 17.55 3.91 1.67
C LYS A 113 17.63 3.56 0.18
N SER A 114 18.03 2.36 -0.18
CA SER A 114 17.94 1.91 -1.57
C SER A 114 16.50 1.72 -2.06
N VAL A 115 15.52 1.58 -1.16
CA VAL A 115 14.09 1.47 -1.50
C VAL A 115 13.17 2.37 -0.70
N TYR A 116 13.55 2.77 0.51
CA TYR A 116 12.79 3.70 1.33
C TYR A 116 13.34 5.11 1.22
N THR A 117 12.50 6.11 1.51
CA THR A 117 12.99 7.47 1.78
C THR A 117 13.77 7.49 3.09
N GLU A 118 14.64 8.48 3.25
CA GLU A 118 15.42 8.64 4.48
C GLU A 118 14.53 8.75 5.72
N LYS A 119 13.45 9.54 5.64
CA LYS A 119 12.50 9.70 6.74
C LYS A 119 11.80 8.39 7.10
N ALA A 120 11.33 7.63 6.11
CA ALA A 120 10.66 6.35 6.33
C ALA A 120 11.61 5.31 6.95
N ALA A 121 12.84 5.24 6.45
CA ALA A 121 13.88 4.35 6.96
C ALA A 121 14.26 4.73 8.41
N ALA A 122 14.57 5.99 8.68
CA ALA A 122 14.97 6.46 10.01
C ALA A 122 13.88 6.19 11.05
N TYR A 123 12.62 6.48 10.72
CA TYR A 123 11.51 6.24 11.63
C TYR A 123 11.35 4.75 11.99
N PHE A 124 11.63 3.84 11.07
CA PHE A 124 11.64 2.41 11.38
C PHE A 124 12.86 2.02 12.23
N VAL A 125 14.07 2.47 11.86
CA VAL A 125 15.29 2.13 12.59
C VAL A 125 15.21 2.61 14.04
N ASP A 126 14.83 3.86 14.24
CA ASP A 126 14.79 4.49 15.56
C ASP A 126 13.66 3.93 16.45
N LYS A 127 12.65 3.28 15.85
CA LYS A 127 11.52 2.68 16.58
C LYS A 127 11.78 1.26 17.04
N TYR A 128 12.52 0.47 16.26
CA TYR A 128 12.64 -0.99 16.48
C TYR A 128 14.03 -1.44 16.93
N PHE A 129 15.05 -0.59 16.79
CA PHE A 129 16.42 -0.95 17.10
C PHE A 129 17.01 0.00 18.13
N ILE A 130 17.87 -0.54 18.98
CA ILE A 130 18.63 0.19 19.99
C ILE A 130 20.12 0.09 19.67
N SER A 131 20.90 1.08 20.07
CA SER A 131 22.36 0.98 20.08
C SER A 131 22.83 0.42 21.42
N HIS A 132 23.64 -0.63 21.36
CA HIS A 132 24.28 -1.25 22.52
C HIS A 132 25.69 -1.66 22.12
N ASP A 133 26.71 -1.26 22.89
CA ASP A 133 28.13 -1.50 22.59
C ASP A 133 28.56 -1.14 21.15
N GLY A 134 28.01 -0.04 20.61
CA GLY A 134 28.30 0.42 19.25
C GLY A 134 27.63 -0.40 18.14
N ARG A 135 26.85 -1.43 18.47
CA ARG A 135 26.09 -2.27 17.54
C ARG A 135 24.60 -1.99 17.67
N LEU A 136 23.84 -2.23 16.59
CA LEU A 136 22.39 -2.27 16.64
C LEU A 136 21.91 -3.62 17.17
N ALA A 137 20.88 -3.55 18.00
CA ALA A 137 20.15 -4.70 18.49
C ALA A 137 18.65 -4.46 18.42
N GLN A 138 17.87 -5.53 18.30
CA GLN A 138 16.42 -5.49 18.39
C GLN A 138 15.94 -6.41 19.51
N GLN A 139 14.80 -6.06 20.10
CA GLN A 139 14.13 -6.97 21.02
C GLN A 139 13.71 -8.24 20.28
N ASN A 140 13.84 -9.39 20.93
CA ASN A 140 13.30 -10.64 20.40
C ASN A 140 11.78 -10.60 20.40
N ALA A 141 11.21 -10.31 19.24
CA ALA A 141 9.79 -10.26 18.97
C ALA A 141 9.52 -10.70 17.52
N ASP A 142 8.37 -11.33 17.32
CA ASP A 142 7.83 -11.64 16.01
C ASP A 142 6.93 -10.49 15.56
N GLY A 143 6.96 -10.19 14.26
CA GLY A 143 6.17 -9.12 13.66
C GLY A 143 5.95 -9.35 12.18
N GLY A 144 5.17 -8.46 11.57
CA GLY A 144 4.75 -8.56 10.18
C GLY A 144 3.31 -9.05 10.04
N ASN A 145 2.90 -9.24 8.79
CA ASN A 145 1.61 -9.79 8.44
C ASN A 145 1.77 -10.88 7.37
N ILE A 146 0.73 -11.68 7.17
CA ILE A 146 0.73 -12.82 6.24
C ILE A 146 0.26 -12.44 4.83
N LEU A 147 0.13 -11.14 4.51
CA LEU A 147 -0.46 -10.70 3.24
C LEU A 147 0.47 -11.03 2.07
N GLU A 148 -0.11 -11.40 0.93
CA GLU A 148 0.63 -11.79 -0.27
C GLU A 148 0.86 -10.56 -1.17
N PHE A 149 1.85 -9.75 -0.83
CA PHE A 149 2.16 -8.51 -1.56
C PHE A 149 2.57 -8.72 -3.02
N ASP A 150 3.08 -9.89 -3.37
CA ASP A 150 3.38 -10.30 -4.74
C ASP A 150 2.12 -10.41 -5.63
N LYS A 151 0.96 -10.66 -5.01
CA LYS A 151 -0.35 -10.72 -5.67
C LYS A 151 -1.15 -9.42 -5.55
N ALA A 152 -0.55 -8.36 -5.02
CA ALA A 152 -1.24 -7.09 -4.82
C ALA A 152 -1.60 -6.40 -6.14
N THR A 153 -2.78 -5.78 -6.16
CA THR A 153 -3.15 -4.82 -7.21
C THR A 153 -3.06 -3.39 -6.68
N ALA A 154 -2.67 -2.46 -7.54
CA ALA A 154 -2.43 -1.07 -7.15
C ALA A 154 -3.36 -0.09 -7.87
N LYS A 155 -4.09 0.72 -7.09
CA LYS A 155 -4.89 1.84 -7.59
C LYS A 155 -4.24 3.17 -7.22
N LEU A 156 -3.93 4.00 -8.21
CA LEU A 156 -3.43 5.36 -7.96
C LEU A 156 -4.53 6.20 -7.31
N LEU A 157 -4.21 6.85 -6.19
CA LEU A 157 -5.11 7.78 -5.49
C LEU A 157 -4.77 9.23 -5.81
N SER A 158 -3.48 9.58 -5.82
CA SER A 158 -3.01 10.93 -6.13
C SER A 158 -1.59 10.90 -6.70
N MET A 159 -1.25 11.89 -7.52
CA MET A 159 0.09 12.04 -8.07
C MET A 159 0.50 13.52 -8.22
N THR A 160 1.79 13.75 -8.05
CA THR A 160 2.56 14.90 -8.50
C THR A 160 3.81 14.39 -9.21
N ASP A 161 4.66 15.29 -9.70
CA ASP A 161 5.92 14.91 -10.35
C ASP A 161 6.89 14.17 -9.42
N THR A 162 6.80 14.43 -8.12
CA THR A 162 7.72 13.91 -7.10
C THR A 162 7.05 13.04 -6.04
N GLN A 163 5.73 12.93 -6.03
CA GLN A 163 4.98 12.14 -5.04
C GLN A 163 3.85 11.35 -5.68
N ARG A 164 3.62 10.14 -5.19
CA ARG A 164 2.46 9.32 -5.55
C ARG A 164 1.89 8.62 -4.36
N VAL A 165 0.58 8.41 -4.37
CA VAL A 165 -0.11 7.63 -3.35
C VAL A 165 -0.91 6.54 -4.03
N TYR A 166 -0.66 5.30 -3.64
CA TYR A 166 -1.40 4.14 -4.14
C TYR A 166 -2.17 3.48 -3.01
N LYS A 167 -3.36 2.98 -3.32
CA LYS A 167 -4.07 1.99 -2.51
C LYS A 167 -3.77 0.61 -3.08
N LEU A 168 -3.13 -0.24 -2.27
CA LEU A 168 -2.89 -1.63 -2.57
C LEU A 168 -4.09 -2.45 -2.08
N SER A 169 -4.54 -3.40 -2.89
CA SER A 169 -5.46 -4.46 -2.48
C SER A 169 -4.63 -5.74 -2.42
N VAL A 170 -4.40 -6.25 -1.21
CA VAL A 170 -3.49 -7.36 -0.95
C VAL A 170 -4.27 -8.56 -0.41
N PRO A 171 -4.23 -9.72 -1.08
CA PRO A 171 -4.96 -10.88 -0.62
C PRO A 171 -4.28 -11.51 0.62
N TYR A 172 -5.10 -12.23 1.39
CA TYR A 172 -4.60 -13.22 2.34
C TYR A 172 -4.31 -14.54 1.60
N PRO A 173 -3.36 -15.35 2.09
CA PRO A 173 -3.10 -16.69 1.59
C PRO A 173 -4.40 -17.49 1.51
N GLU A 174 -4.54 -18.30 0.46
CA GLU A 174 -5.70 -19.18 0.25
C GLU A 174 -7.07 -18.48 0.29
N HIS A 175 -7.11 -17.15 0.15
CA HIS A 175 -8.32 -16.35 0.30
C HIS A 175 -9.05 -16.57 1.64
N LEU A 176 -8.30 -16.85 2.71
CA LEU A 176 -8.84 -17.06 4.05
C LEU A 176 -9.79 -15.93 4.49
N GLN A 177 -9.57 -14.72 3.99
CA GLN A 177 -10.41 -13.53 4.20
C GLN A 177 -10.42 -12.64 2.96
N GLY A 178 -11.31 -11.64 2.96
CA GLY A 178 -11.31 -10.57 1.96
C GLY A 178 -9.98 -9.79 1.96
N PRO A 179 -9.62 -9.15 0.84
CA PRO A 179 -8.33 -8.48 0.71
C PRO A 179 -8.17 -7.35 1.72
N ALA A 180 -6.95 -7.19 2.23
CA ALA A 180 -6.56 -6.03 3.01
C ALA A 180 -6.28 -4.84 2.08
N TYR A 181 -6.54 -3.64 2.56
CA TYR A 181 -6.27 -2.42 1.82
C TYR A 181 -5.21 -1.57 2.51
N VAL A 182 -4.06 -1.39 1.85
CA VAL A 182 -2.92 -0.65 2.39
C VAL A 182 -2.68 0.60 1.56
N THR A 183 -2.58 1.77 2.20
CA THR A 183 -2.26 3.03 1.49
C THR A 183 -0.78 3.33 1.61
N VAL A 184 -0.09 3.39 0.48
CA VAL A 184 1.36 3.58 0.43
C VAL A 184 1.70 4.86 -0.31
N LYS A 185 2.55 5.68 0.32
CA LYS A 185 3.12 6.89 -0.26
C LYS A 185 4.47 6.55 -0.89
N PHE A 186 4.76 7.18 -2.01
CA PHE A 186 6.01 7.07 -2.74
C PHE A 186 6.54 8.46 -3.06
N GLU A 187 7.85 8.61 -3.03
CA GLU A 187 8.53 9.88 -3.27
C GLU A 187 9.70 9.67 -4.23
N LYS A 188 9.94 10.65 -5.09
CA LYS A 188 11.07 10.65 -6.00
C LYS A 188 12.30 11.22 -5.29
N VAL A 189 13.34 10.40 -5.16
CA VAL A 189 14.63 10.77 -4.55
C VAL A 189 15.69 10.72 -5.65
N GLY A 190 16.14 11.90 -6.07
CA GLY A 190 16.95 12.03 -7.28
C GLY A 190 16.18 11.54 -8.51
N GLN A 191 16.73 10.53 -9.18
CA GLN A 191 16.12 9.94 -10.38
C GLN A 191 15.23 8.73 -10.10
N PHE A 192 15.20 8.21 -8.87
CA PHE A 192 14.51 6.96 -8.54
C PHE A 192 13.35 7.18 -7.56
N TRP A 193 12.34 6.31 -7.66
CA TRP A 193 11.23 6.27 -6.72
C TRP A 193 11.59 5.43 -5.48
N ARG A 194 11.09 5.89 -4.33
CA ARG A 194 11.26 5.27 -3.02
C ARG A 194 9.93 5.19 -2.30
N VAL A 195 9.79 4.23 -1.40
CA VAL A 195 8.66 4.10 -0.49
C VAL A 195 8.77 5.16 0.60
N GLY A 196 7.77 6.05 0.68
CA GLY A 196 7.66 7.13 1.65
C GLY A 196 6.89 6.73 2.92
N THR A 197 6.15 5.62 2.89
CA THR A 197 5.54 5.03 4.09
C THR A 197 6.58 4.20 4.84
N ALA A 198 6.60 4.29 6.17
CA ALA A 198 7.51 3.49 7.00
C ALA A 198 7.18 1.99 6.91
N PRO A 199 8.19 1.09 6.88
CA PRO A 199 8.01 -0.35 6.66
C PRO A 199 6.92 -1.00 7.53
N HIS A 200 6.98 -0.79 8.84
CA HIS A 200 6.07 -1.38 9.83
C HIS A 200 4.61 -0.88 9.75
N ALA A 201 4.33 0.14 8.93
CA ALA A 201 2.98 0.58 8.65
C ALA A 201 2.38 -0.12 7.40
N ILE A 202 3.20 -0.92 6.71
CA ILE A 202 2.83 -1.70 5.52
C ILE A 202 2.81 -3.19 5.88
N PHE A 203 3.87 -3.65 6.56
CA PHE A 203 4.17 -5.05 6.88
C PHE A 203 4.04 -5.33 8.37
#